data_AF-A0A101ACY7-F1
#
_entry.id   AF-A0A101ACY7-F1
#
_cell.length_a   1.000
_cell.length_b   1.000
_cell.length_c   1.000
_cell.angle_alpha   90.00
_cell.angle_beta   90.00
_cell.angle_gamma   90.00
#
_symmetry.space_group_name_H-M   'P 1'
#
loop_
_entity.id
_entity.type
_entity.pdbx_description
1 polymer ?
#
loop_
_entity_poly.entity_id
_entity_poly.type
_entity_poly.pdbx_seq_one_letter_code
_entity_poly.pdbx_strand_id
1 'polypeptide(L)'
;MAIVVGKFWQRKPVKRGVAYSDYALERMRQLELQPWVRAEIMEINANELEEVDSPNPLEGYLVGHPSIMWRRAVRRRDIQSYLGFEAESDDELSDACNYVSVYRWATDDEAIRYELEGDTLLVVSLMTNLELARYIDVSSPE
;
A
#
# COMPACT_ATOMS: atom_id res chain seq x y z
N MET A 1 -48.81 -4.87 24.91
CA MET A 1 -48.36 -4.73 23.52
C MET A 1 -46.87 -4.45 23.55
N ALA A 2 -46.05 -5.40 23.10
CA ALA A 2 -44.59 -5.29 23.10
C ALA A 2 -44.12 -4.94 21.68
N ILE A 3 -43.23 -3.95 21.57
CA ILE A 3 -42.43 -3.72 20.35
C ILE A 3 -40.97 -3.76 20.79
N VAL A 4 -40.29 -4.83 20.37
CA VAL A 4 -38.85 -5.00 20.52
C VAL A 4 -38.20 -4.22 19.39
N VAL A 5 -37.53 -3.12 19.70
CA VAL A 5 -36.69 -2.38 18.75
C VAL A 5 -35.41 -3.20 18.54
N GLY A 6 -35.28 -3.77 17.36
CA GLY A 6 -34.08 -4.50 16.94
C GLY A 6 -32.86 -3.59 17.02
N LYS A 7 -31.89 -3.96 17.86
CA LYS A 7 -30.55 -3.38 17.83
C LYS A 7 -29.93 -3.76 16.49
N PHE A 8 -29.80 -2.79 15.59
CA PHE A 8 -28.87 -2.88 14.47
C PHE A 8 -27.48 -3.06 15.06
N TRP A 9 -26.95 -4.27 14.93
CA TRP A 9 -25.56 -4.56 15.23
C TRP A 9 -24.71 -3.79 14.21
N GLN A 10 -24.18 -2.64 14.59
CA GLN A 10 -23.00 -2.09 13.94
C GLN A 10 -21.90 -3.16 14.09
N ARG A 11 -21.63 -3.90 13.00
CA ARG A 11 -20.45 -4.75 12.92
C ARG A 11 -19.27 -3.82 13.22
N LYS A 12 -18.55 -4.08 14.32
CA LYS A 12 -17.23 -3.47 14.52
C LYS A 12 -16.44 -3.74 13.24
N PRO A 13 -15.75 -2.74 12.65
CA PRO A 13 -14.90 -3.01 11.51
C PRO A 13 -13.92 -4.10 11.92
N VAL A 14 -14.00 -5.25 11.25
CA VAL A 14 -12.99 -6.30 11.36
C VAL A 14 -11.68 -5.60 10.97
N LYS A 15 -10.62 -5.77 11.78
CA LYS A 15 -9.33 -5.15 11.47
C LYS A 15 -8.96 -5.51 10.03
N ARG A 16 -8.85 -4.50 9.17
CA ARG A 16 -8.30 -4.68 7.82
C ARG A 16 -6.85 -5.10 7.97
N GLY A 17 -6.51 -6.27 7.43
CA GLY A 17 -5.16 -6.82 7.48
C GLY A 17 -4.31 -6.38 6.30
N VAL A 18 -2.99 -6.46 6.46
CA VAL A 18 -2.04 -6.40 5.35
C VAL A 18 -1.21 -7.68 5.36
N ALA A 19 -1.19 -8.36 4.23
CA ALA A 19 -0.42 -9.59 4.02
C ALA A 19 0.51 -9.45 2.81
N TYR A 20 1.44 -10.40 2.66
CA TYR A 20 2.40 -10.42 1.55
C TYR A 20 2.29 -11.75 0.82
N SER A 21 2.27 -11.69 -0.51
CA SER A 21 2.43 -12.88 -1.33
C SER A 21 3.86 -13.42 -1.22
N ASP A 22 4.03 -14.71 -1.54
CA ASP A 22 5.35 -15.33 -1.62
C ASP A 22 6.27 -14.57 -2.62
N TYR A 23 5.68 -14.09 -3.72
CA TYR A 23 6.40 -13.32 -4.73
C TYR A 23 6.85 -11.94 -4.21
N ALA A 24 6.02 -11.24 -3.44
CA ALA A 24 6.39 -9.96 -2.84
C ALA A 24 7.56 -10.12 -1.88
N LEU A 25 7.55 -11.17 -1.04
CA LEU A 25 8.63 -11.47 -0.12
C LEU A 25 9.94 -11.82 -0.86
N GLU A 26 9.84 -12.56 -1.96
CA GLU A 26 11.00 -12.87 -2.79
C GLU A 26 11.55 -11.62 -3.50
N ARG A 27 10.67 -10.74 -3.97
CA ARG A 27 11.08 -9.43 -4.53
C ARG A 27 11.84 -8.58 -3.51
N MET A 28 11.40 -8.53 -2.25
CA MET A 28 12.16 -7.83 -1.21
C MET A 28 13.58 -8.36 -1.05
N ARG A 29 13.78 -9.68 -1.18
CA ARG A 29 15.12 -10.29 -1.09
C ARG A 29 15.97 -9.92 -2.30
N GLN A 30 15.41 -9.98 -3.50
CA GLN A 30 16.10 -9.67 -4.75
C GLN A 30 16.52 -8.21 -4.88
N LEU A 31 15.79 -7.30 -4.24
CA LEU A 31 16.15 -5.88 -4.18
C LEU A 31 17.32 -5.60 -3.23
N GLU A 32 17.81 -6.59 -2.48
CA GLU A 32 18.94 -6.48 -1.55
C GLU A 32 18.81 -5.29 -0.58
N LEU A 33 17.58 -5.03 -0.13
CA LEU A 33 17.27 -3.90 0.74
C LEU A 33 18.01 -4.02 2.07
N GLN A 34 18.51 -2.89 2.55
CA GLN A 34 19.01 -2.82 3.92
C GLN A 34 17.89 -3.16 4.91
N PRO A 35 18.19 -3.85 6.02
CA PRO A 35 17.15 -4.32 6.95
C PRO A 35 16.22 -3.21 7.47
N TRP A 36 16.75 -1.99 7.69
CA TRP A 36 15.96 -0.85 8.15
C TRP A 36 15.00 -0.33 7.07
N VAL A 37 15.43 -0.28 5.80
CA VAL A 37 14.57 0.09 4.67
C VAL A 37 13.42 -0.90 4.52
N ARG A 38 13.72 -2.20 4.62
CA ARG A 38 12.68 -3.25 4.57
C ARG A 38 11.69 -3.10 5.73
N ALA A 39 12.19 -2.88 6.95
CA ALA A 39 11.34 -2.71 8.13
C ALA A 39 10.40 -1.50 7.95
N GLU A 40 10.93 -0.39 7.45
CA GLU A 40 10.16 0.83 7.22
C GLU A 40 9.08 0.64 6.14
N ILE A 41 9.41 0.02 5.01
CA ILE A 41 8.40 -0.29 3.97
C ILE A 41 7.29 -1.17 4.57
N MET A 42 7.65 -2.19 5.35
CA MET A 42 6.67 -3.07 5.98
C MET A 42 5.79 -2.34 7.00
N GLU A 43 6.37 -1.40 7.74
CA GLU A 43 5.66 -0.58 8.71
C GLU A 43 4.73 0.44 8.04
N ILE A 44 5.17 1.09 6.95
CA ILE A 44 4.33 1.94 6.11
C ILE A 44 3.16 1.12 5.60
N ASN A 45 3.44 -0.06 5.05
CA ASN A 45 2.41 -0.93 4.50
C ASN A 45 1.35 -1.30 5.53
N ALA A 46 1.77 -1.76 6.72
CA ALA A 46 0.87 -2.19 7.79
C ALA A 46 -0.02 -1.05 8.34
N ASN A 47 0.49 0.19 8.35
CA ASN A 47 -0.20 1.32 8.96
C ASN A 47 -0.97 2.18 7.95
N GLU A 48 -0.55 2.20 6.69
CA GLU A 48 -0.99 3.20 5.71
C GLU A 48 -1.56 2.60 4.43
N LEU A 49 -1.44 1.30 4.15
CA LEU A 49 -2.14 0.73 3.00
C LEU A 49 -3.64 0.74 3.23
N GLU A 50 -4.34 1.31 2.25
CA GLU A 50 -5.79 1.34 2.16
C GLU A 50 -6.19 1.27 0.70
N GLU A 51 -7.48 1.10 0.43
CA GLU A 51 -7.98 1.23 -0.93
C GLU A 51 -7.79 2.66 -1.43
N VAL A 52 -7.27 2.81 -2.65
CA VAL A 52 -7.07 4.13 -3.26
C VAL A 52 -8.45 4.75 -3.51
N ASP A 53 -8.75 5.89 -2.88
CA ASP A 53 -9.99 6.64 -3.12
C ASP A 53 -9.83 7.57 -4.34
N SER A 54 -8.76 8.35 -4.36
CA SER A 54 -8.38 9.21 -5.47
C SER A 54 -6.88 9.09 -5.74
N PRO A 55 -6.47 8.74 -6.98
CA PRO A 55 -5.06 8.73 -7.37
C PRO A 55 -4.38 10.07 -7.09
N ASN A 56 -3.14 10.01 -6.65
CA ASN A 56 -2.31 11.17 -6.33
C ASN A 56 -0.82 10.77 -6.51
N PRO A 57 0.15 11.66 -6.30
CA PRO A 57 1.56 11.32 -6.49
C PRO A 57 2.09 10.15 -5.64
N LEU A 58 1.42 9.84 -4.54
CA LEU A 58 1.81 8.82 -3.57
C LEU A 58 1.21 7.44 -3.86
N GLU A 59 0.01 7.39 -4.46
CA GLU A 59 -0.72 6.14 -4.71
C GLU A 59 -1.69 6.25 -5.88
N GLY A 60 -2.02 5.10 -6.49
CA GLY A 60 -2.89 5.06 -7.65
C GLY A 60 -3.14 3.63 -8.12
N TYR A 61 -3.59 3.51 -9.36
CA TYR A 61 -3.85 2.24 -10.02
C TYR A 61 -2.85 1.96 -11.14
N LEU A 62 -2.60 0.69 -11.43
CA LEU A 62 -1.82 0.28 -12.58
C LEU A 62 -2.64 0.42 -13.88
N VAL A 63 -1.99 0.89 -14.95
CA VAL A 63 -2.61 1.02 -16.28
C VAL A 63 -3.05 -0.35 -16.78
N GLY A 64 -4.29 -0.43 -17.27
CA GLY A 64 -4.87 -1.69 -17.75
C GLY A 64 -5.31 -2.66 -16.65
N HIS A 65 -5.06 -2.35 -15.38
CA HIS A 65 -5.36 -3.22 -14.24
C HIS A 65 -6.00 -2.43 -13.08
N PRO A 66 -7.27 -1.98 -13.19
CA PRO A 66 -7.90 -1.09 -12.22
C PRO A 66 -8.14 -1.71 -10.84
N SER A 67 -8.07 -3.04 -10.71
CA SER A 67 -8.14 -3.72 -9.41
C SER A 67 -6.79 -3.84 -8.71
N ILE A 68 -5.70 -3.39 -9.34
CA ILE A 68 -4.35 -3.42 -8.79
C ILE A 68 -3.91 -2.00 -8.49
N MET A 69 -3.58 -1.78 -7.22
CA MET A 69 -3.15 -0.50 -6.68
C MET A 69 -1.64 -0.51 -6.49
N TRP A 70 -1.06 0.69 -6.47
CA TRP A 70 0.32 0.93 -6.10
C TRP A 70 0.38 2.06 -5.07
N ARG A 71 1.39 1.99 -4.19
CA ARG A 71 1.66 3.01 -3.18
C ARG A 71 3.17 3.13 -2.98
N ARG A 72 3.72 4.34 -3.10
CA ARG A 72 5.13 4.60 -2.79
C ARG A 72 5.35 4.44 -1.29
N ALA A 73 6.52 3.96 -0.90
CA ALA A 73 6.91 3.83 0.50
C ALA A 73 7.38 5.18 1.07
N VAL A 74 6.47 6.14 1.09
CA VAL A 74 6.59 7.45 1.74
C VAL A 74 5.41 7.59 2.68
N ARG A 75 5.66 7.99 3.93
CA ARG A 75 4.60 8.23 4.91
C ARG A 75 3.69 9.35 4.42
N ARG A 76 2.38 9.25 4.64
CA ARG A 76 1.45 10.35 4.30
C ARG A 76 1.84 11.69 4.92
N ARG A 77 2.36 11.67 6.15
CA ARG A 77 2.83 12.89 6.85
C ARG A 77 4.05 13.54 6.19
N ASP A 78 4.83 12.78 5.43
CA ASP A 78 6.11 13.22 4.83
C ASP A 78 5.93 13.56 3.33
N ILE A 79 4.69 13.59 2.83
CA ILE A 79 4.38 13.86 1.41
C ILE A 79 4.84 15.24 0.95
N GLN A 80 4.79 16.24 1.84
CA GLN A 80 5.23 17.60 1.49
C GLN A 80 6.73 17.64 1.25
N SER A 81 7.53 16.98 2.09
CA SER A 81 8.99 16.85 1.88
C SER A 81 9.31 16.03 0.63
N TYR A 82 8.50 15.03 0.30
CA TYR A 82 8.68 14.23 -0.91
C TYR A 82 8.39 14.98 -2.21
N LEU A 83 7.39 15.87 -2.21
CA LEU A 83 7.00 16.67 -3.38
C LEU A 83 7.72 18.01 -3.47
N GLY A 84 8.18 18.54 -2.34
CA GLY A 84 8.87 19.81 -2.23
C GLY A 84 10.27 19.75 -2.84
N PHE A 85 10.59 20.71 -3.69
CA PHE A 85 11.91 20.90 -4.30
C PHE A 85 12.80 21.85 -3.47
N GLU A 86 12.54 22.03 -2.17
CA GLU A 86 13.24 23.05 -1.38
C GLU A 86 14.46 22.48 -0.66
N ALA A 87 15.61 23.06 -1.01
CA ALA A 87 16.97 22.64 -0.75
C ALA A 87 17.44 22.72 0.72
N GLU A 88 16.53 22.75 1.71
CA GLU A 88 16.87 23.01 3.12
C GLU A 88 15.97 22.27 4.13
N SER A 89 15.46 21.07 3.83
CA SER A 89 15.00 20.20 4.91
C SER A 89 16.17 19.40 5.47
N ASP A 90 16.57 19.67 6.71
CA ASP A 90 17.61 18.91 7.44
C ASP A 90 17.25 17.41 7.60
N ASP A 91 15.97 17.05 7.42
CA ASP A 91 15.52 15.67 7.43
C ASP A 91 15.66 15.06 6.04
N GLU A 92 16.73 14.29 5.84
CA GLU A 92 16.88 13.43 4.67
C GLU A 92 15.72 12.43 4.60
N LEU A 93 15.04 12.36 3.45
CA LEU A 93 14.04 11.33 3.20
C LEU A 93 14.67 9.94 3.30
N SER A 94 13.95 9.02 3.93
CA SER A 94 14.38 7.62 4.00
C SER A 94 14.56 7.03 2.60
N ASP A 95 15.57 6.15 2.45
CA ASP A 95 15.78 5.32 1.26
C ASP A 95 14.54 4.50 0.86
N ALA A 96 13.61 4.27 1.80
CA ALA A 96 12.31 3.65 1.53
C ALA A 96 11.53 4.39 0.42
N CYS A 97 11.69 5.71 0.29
CA CYS A 97 11.00 6.52 -0.71
C CYS A 97 11.27 6.08 -2.15
N ASN A 98 12.35 5.32 -2.40
CA ASN A 98 12.72 4.79 -3.71
C ASN A 98 11.86 3.60 -4.17
N TYR A 99 11.04 3.06 -3.27
CA TYR A 99 10.30 1.82 -3.49
C TYR A 99 8.79 2.00 -3.46
N VAL A 100 8.11 1.02 -4.04
CA VAL A 100 6.67 0.99 -4.26
C VAL A 100 6.16 -0.40 -3.90
N SER A 101 5.08 -0.42 -3.12
CA SER A 101 4.27 -1.59 -2.87
C SER A 101 3.17 -1.67 -3.92
N VAL A 102 3.05 -2.82 -4.60
CA VAL A 102 1.93 -3.13 -5.49
C VAL A 102 1.03 -4.12 -4.78
N TYR A 103 -0.27 -3.83 -4.70
CA TYR A 103 -1.19 -4.54 -3.84
C TYR A 103 -2.62 -4.53 -4.40
N ARG A 104 -3.45 -5.42 -3.85
CA ARG A 104 -4.88 -5.50 -4.14
C ARG A 104 -5.59 -6.17 -2.97
N TRP A 105 -6.91 -6.17 -2.99
CA TRP A 105 -7.68 -7.05 -2.12
C TRP A 105 -7.32 -8.51 -2.38
N ALA A 106 -7.13 -9.29 -1.31
CA ALA A 106 -6.95 -10.73 -1.39
C ALA A 106 -8.21 -11.36 -2.01
N THR A 107 -8.04 -12.39 -2.85
CA THR A 107 -9.18 -13.19 -3.32
C THR A 107 -9.62 -14.15 -2.23
N ASP A 108 -10.84 -14.71 -2.35
CA ASP A 108 -11.33 -15.74 -1.43
C ASP A 108 -10.37 -16.94 -1.33
N ASP A 109 -9.84 -17.40 -2.48
CA ASP A 109 -8.88 -18.51 -2.54
C ASP A 109 -7.57 -18.18 -1.79
N GLU A 110 -7.10 -16.94 -1.89
CA GLU A 110 -5.89 -16.49 -1.19
C GLU A 110 -6.14 -16.29 0.31
N ALA A 111 -7.32 -15.80 0.68
CA ALA A 111 -7.71 -15.70 2.08
C ALA A 111 -7.71 -17.08 2.74
N ILE A 112 -8.19 -18.11 2.05
CA ILE A 112 -8.13 -19.50 2.53
C ILE A 112 -6.69 -20.00 2.56
N ARG A 113 -5.94 -19.84 1.46
CA ARG A 113 -4.58 -20.38 1.34
C ARG A 113 -3.60 -19.78 2.36
N TYR A 114 -3.74 -18.49 2.65
CA TYR A 114 -2.86 -17.76 3.56
C TYR A 114 -3.47 -17.55 4.95
N GLU A 115 -4.62 -18.18 5.23
CA GLU A 115 -5.32 -18.09 6.53
C GLU A 115 -5.57 -16.62 6.96
N LEU A 116 -5.98 -15.78 6.00
CA LEU A 116 -6.19 -14.35 6.22
C LEU A 116 -7.53 -14.09 6.92
N GLU A 117 -7.52 -13.13 7.85
CA GLU A 117 -8.72 -12.71 8.56
C GLU A 117 -9.38 -11.51 7.88
N GLY A 118 -10.66 -11.65 7.51
CA GLY A 118 -11.47 -10.55 6.98
C GLY A 118 -10.93 -9.91 5.70
N ASP A 119 -11.35 -8.67 5.46
CA ASP A 119 -10.91 -7.90 4.30
C ASP A 119 -9.42 -7.54 4.44
N THR A 120 -8.56 -8.23 3.68
CA THR A 120 -7.10 -8.09 3.74
C THR A 120 -6.54 -7.56 2.43
N LEU A 121 -5.68 -6.54 2.51
CA LEU A 121 -4.88 -6.10 1.38
C LEU A 121 -3.65 -7.00 1.26
N LEU A 122 -3.49 -7.61 0.10
CA LEU A 122 -2.36 -8.46 -0.23
C LEU A 122 -1.35 -7.65 -1.06
N VAL A 123 -0.16 -7.43 -0.51
CA VAL A 123 0.99 -6.94 -1.26
C VAL A 123 1.45 -8.05 -2.20
N VAL A 124 1.30 -7.82 -3.50
CA VAL A 124 1.61 -8.81 -4.53
C VAL A 124 3.01 -8.64 -5.08
N SER A 125 3.61 -7.46 -5.01
CA SER A 125 4.98 -7.21 -5.44
C SER A 125 5.58 -5.97 -4.76
N LEU A 126 6.92 -5.89 -4.78
CA LEU A 126 7.68 -4.69 -4.50
C LEU A 126 8.59 -4.37 -5.69
N MET A 127 8.69 -3.08 -5.98
CA MET A 127 9.49 -2.55 -7.09
C MET A 127 10.01 -1.16 -6.78
N THR A 128 10.94 -0.68 -7.59
CA THR A 128 11.46 0.69 -7.55
C THR A 128 10.48 1.67 -8.21
N ASN A 129 10.61 2.96 -7.88
CA ASN A 129 9.88 4.03 -8.58
C ASN A 129 10.14 4.04 -10.10
N LEU A 130 11.36 3.66 -10.52
CA LEU A 130 11.74 3.56 -11.93
C LEU A 130 11.01 2.42 -12.64
N GLU A 131 10.83 1.28 -11.99
CA GLU A 131 10.04 0.17 -12.51
C GLU A 131 8.56 0.55 -12.60
N LEU A 132 8.01 1.21 -11.56
CA LEU A 132 6.61 1.67 -11.53
C LEU A 132 6.28 2.57 -12.74
N ALA A 133 7.18 3.47 -13.13
CA ALA A 133 6.99 4.42 -14.23
C ALA A 133 6.59 3.76 -15.57
N ARG A 134 6.84 2.45 -15.74
CA ARG A 134 6.45 1.68 -16.93
C ARG A 134 4.99 1.24 -16.92
N TYR A 135 4.32 1.32 -15.77
CA TYR A 135 2.99 0.78 -15.53
C TYR A 135 1.97 1.83 -15.10
N ILE A 136 2.37 3.10 -15.02
CA ILE A 136 1.49 4.21 -14.66
C ILE A 136 1.45 5.22 -15.81
N ASP A 137 0.32 5.91 -15.94
CA ASP A 137 0.22 7.03 -16.86
C ASP A 137 0.62 8.31 -16.12
N VAL A 138 1.72 8.93 -16.55
CA VAL A 138 2.23 10.18 -15.97
C VAL A 138 1.69 11.39 -16.75
N SER A 139 0.89 11.17 -17.81
CA SER A 139 0.49 12.21 -18.76
C SER A 139 -0.76 13.01 -18.40
N SER A 140 -1.12 13.13 -17.12
CA SER A 140 -2.16 14.08 -16.69
C SER A 140 -1.85 14.74 -15.35
N PRO A 141 -1.05 15.81 -15.34
CA PRO A 141 -1.25 16.89 -14.39
C PRO A 141 -2.38 17.79 -14.92
N GLU A 142 -3.55 17.74 -14.30
CA GLU A 142 -4.45 18.91 -14.29
C GLU A 142 -3.94 19.96 -13.31
#